data_AF-A0A5C8D063-F1
#
_entry.id   AF-A0A5C8D063-F1
#
_cell.length_a   1.000
_cell.length_b   1.000
_cell.length_c   1.000
_cell.angle_alpha   90.00
_cell.angle_beta   90.00
_cell.angle_gamma   90.00
#
_symmetry.space_group_name_H-M   'P 1'
#
loop_
_entity.id
_entity.type
_entity.pdbx_description
1 polymer ?
#
loop_
_entity_poly.entity_id
_entity_poly.type
_entity_poly.pdbx_seq_one_letter_code
_entity_poly.pdbx_strand_id
1 'polypeptide(L)'
;GYTEVNPPLLVRDDAMFGTAQLPKFREDQFAASPPIDRFEEFSLLVHHMNFQFPDWVQNGELKLSLDRLDEFQKFIPKLPIADKHWLIPTAEVPLTNLVRESILDEKELPMRLTALTPCFRAEAGAAGRDTRGMIRQHQFTKVELVSITTPEESKNEHERMLSCAEEVLKKLDLHYRVMTLCTGDMGFASQKTYDIEVWMPGQGEGGMYREISSCSVCGDFQARRMDARSRGPDGKPRFVHTLNGSGTAVGRALIAVMETYQQEDGSIVVPDVLQPYMGGLKVIAKE
;
A
#
# COMPACT_ATOMS: atom_id res chain seq x y z
N GLY A 1 12.42 -2.17 -17.10
CA GLY A 1 13.48 -1.45 -16.37
C GLY A 1 13.09 -1.12 -14.94
N TYR A 2 12.29 -1.97 -14.30
CA TYR A 2 12.11 -1.98 -12.85
C TYR A 2 12.97 -3.11 -12.31
N THR A 3 13.60 -2.90 -11.16
CA THR A 3 14.27 -3.96 -10.40
C THR A 3 13.23 -4.66 -9.54
N GLU A 4 13.13 -5.98 -9.69
CA GLU A 4 12.25 -6.80 -8.86
C GLU A 4 12.80 -6.91 -7.44
N VAL A 5 11.90 -6.77 -6.45
CA VAL A 5 12.23 -6.81 -5.03
C VAL A 5 11.22 -7.73 -4.34
N ASN A 6 11.69 -8.52 -3.37
CA ASN A 6 10.86 -9.29 -2.46
C ASN A 6 10.85 -8.62 -1.07
N PRO A 7 9.94 -7.66 -0.81
CA PRO A 7 9.92 -6.92 0.45
C PRO A 7 9.27 -7.71 1.60
N PRO A 8 9.54 -7.36 2.86
CA PRO A 8 8.80 -7.91 3.99
C PRO A 8 7.32 -7.49 3.95
N LEU A 9 6.44 -8.38 4.38
CA LEU A 9 4.99 -8.12 4.49
C LEU A 9 4.59 -7.50 5.83
N LEU A 10 5.51 -7.48 6.79
CA LEU A 10 5.36 -6.87 8.11
C LEU A 10 6.38 -5.74 8.26
N VAL A 11 5.91 -4.56 8.62
CA VAL A 11 6.75 -3.36 8.78
C VAL A 11 6.50 -2.66 10.12
N ARG A 12 7.48 -1.88 10.58
CA ARG A 12 7.38 -1.09 11.82
C ARG A 12 6.68 0.25 11.60
N ASP A 13 6.32 0.92 12.69
CA ASP A 13 5.72 2.26 12.70
C ASP A 13 6.46 3.26 11.82
N ASP A 14 7.80 3.26 11.84
CA ASP A 14 8.61 4.21 11.06
C ASP A 14 8.31 4.11 9.58
N ALA A 15 8.23 2.88 9.03
CA ALA A 15 7.92 2.63 7.63
C ALA A 15 6.53 3.19 7.28
N MET A 16 5.53 2.87 8.09
CA MET A 16 4.15 3.34 7.92
C MET A 16 4.05 4.87 8.05
N PHE A 17 4.85 5.50 8.91
CA PHE A 17 4.92 6.94 9.04
C PHE A 17 5.57 7.60 7.82
N GLY A 18 6.66 7.01 7.32
CA GLY A 18 7.42 7.46 6.15
C GLY A 18 6.56 7.62 4.90
N THR A 19 5.72 6.62 4.63
CA THR A 19 4.81 6.58 3.47
C THR A 19 3.40 7.07 3.77
N ALA A 20 3.21 7.71 4.93
CA ALA A 20 2.01 8.46 5.32
C ALA A 20 0.76 7.64 5.65
N GLN A 21 0.89 6.34 5.90
CA GLN A 21 -0.19 5.52 6.47
C GLN A 21 -0.45 5.92 7.93
N LEU A 22 0.60 6.20 8.70
CA LEU A 22 0.48 6.71 10.07
C LEU A 22 0.73 8.23 10.18
N PRO A 23 0.05 8.91 11.12
CA PRO A 23 -0.96 8.37 12.05
C PRO A 23 -2.39 8.32 11.47
N LYS A 24 -2.64 8.97 10.32
CA LYS A 24 -3.98 9.29 9.83
C LYS A 24 -4.84 8.07 9.47
N PHE A 25 -4.24 7.04 8.88
CA PHE A 25 -4.96 5.87 8.35
C PHE A 25 -4.76 4.62 9.20
N ARG A 26 -4.48 4.79 10.50
CA ARG A 26 -4.25 3.69 11.44
C ARG A 26 -5.39 2.67 11.43
N GLU A 27 -6.64 3.13 11.34
CA GLU A 27 -7.84 2.28 11.36
C GLU A 27 -7.99 1.41 10.11
N ASP A 28 -7.29 1.76 9.01
CA ASP A 28 -7.30 0.97 7.77
C ASP A 28 -6.20 -0.11 7.74
N GLN A 29 -5.40 -0.22 8.81
CA GLN A 29 -4.26 -1.14 8.87
C GLN A 29 -4.53 -2.34 9.78
N PHE A 30 -4.00 -3.49 9.40
CA PHE A 30 -3.91 -4.65 10.29
C PHE A 30 -2.59 -4.62 11.07
N ALA A 31 -2.69 -4.66 12.40
CA ALA A 31 -1.54 -4.83 13.28
C ALA A 31 -1.31 -6.31 13.56
N ALA A 32 -0.05 -6.73 13.52
CA ALA A 32 0.43 -8.00 14.03
C ALA A 32 1.28 -7.75 15.28
N SER A 33 1.00 -8.47 16.35
CA SER A 33 1.80 -8.45 17.57
C SER A 33 2.39 -9.84 17.79
N PRO A 34 3.64 -9.96 18.27
CA PRO A 34 4.19 -11.24 18.68
C PRO A 34 3.25 -11.94 19.67
N PRO A 35 3.19 -13.27 19.67
CA PRO A 35 2.45 -14.03 20.68
C PRO A 35 3.22 -13.93 21.99
N ILE A 36 3.09 -12.81 22.70
CA ILE A 36 3.48 -12.74 24.10
C ILE A 36 2.33 -13.36 24.89
N ASP A 37 2.63 -14.19 25.89
CA ASP A 37 1.62 -14.62 26.85
C ASP A 37 0.98 -13.35 27.42
N ARG A 38 -0.35 -13.20 27.34
CA ARG A 38 -1.03 -12.02 27.88
C ARG A 38 -0.70 -11.80 29.35
N PHE A 39 -0.31 -12.87 30.06
CA PHE A 39 0.19 -12.80 31.41
C PHE A 39 1.56 -12.10 31.54
N GLU A 40 2.49 -12.35 30.63
CA GLU A 40 3.79 -11.65 30.58
C GLU A 40 3.63 -10.18 30.17
N GLU A 41 2.76 -9.88 29.20
CA GLU A 41 2.41 -8.49 28.86
C GLU A 41 1.81 -7.75 30.05
N PHE A 42 0.86 -8.38 30.75
CA PHE A 42 0.24 -7.81 31.94
C PHE A 42 1.25 -7.66 33.08
N SER A 43 2.15 -8.62 33.27
CA SER A 43 3.21 -8.55 34.28
C SER A 43 4.22 -7.42 33.99
N LEU A 44 4.66 -7.29 32.73
CA LEU A 44 5.53 -6.19 32.29
C LEU A 44 4.82 -4.83 32.44
N LEU A 45 3.53 -4.77 32.08
CA LEU A 45 2.68 -3.60 32.27
C LEU A 45 2.60 -3.20 33.75
N VAL A 46 2.22 -4.13 34.62
CA VAL A 46 2.11 -3.88 36.07
C VAL A 46 3.46 -3.50 36.67
N HIS A 47 4.55 -4.14 36.26
CA HIS A 47 5.90 -3.79 36.72
C HIS A 47 6.30 -2.38 36.27
N HIS A 48 6.08 -2.03 35.00
CA HIS A 48 6.40 -0.70 34.47
C HIS A 48 5.51 0.39 35.08
N MET A 49 4.24 0.09 35.32
CA MET A 49 3.31 0.96 36.04
C MET A 49 3.72 1.15 37.49
N ASN A 50 4.11 0.09 38.20
CA ASN A 50 4.60 0.20 39.58
C ASN A 50 5.88 1.05 39.66
N PHE A 51 6.73 0.98 38.63
CA PHE A 51 7.94 1.81 38.57
C PHE A 51 7.63 3.29 38.30
N GLN A 52 6.77 3.61 37.33
CA GLN A 52 6.46 5.01 36.99
C GLN A 52 5.40 5.64 37.90
N PHE A 53 4.48 4.84 38.42
CA PHE A 53 3.32 5.24 39.23
C PHE A 53 3.13 4.30 40.41
N PRO A 54 4.03 4.29 41.40
CA PRO A 54 3.96 3.38 42.54
C PRO A 54 2.65 3.52 43.34
N ASP A 55 2.04 4.71 43.37
CA ASP A 55 0.76 4.94 44.04
C ASP A 55 -0.46 4.30 43.34
N TRP A 56 -0.27 3.81 42.12
CA TRP A 56 -1.32 3.15 41.33
C TRP A 56 -1.32 1.64 41.55
N VAL A 57 -0.28 1.08 42.17
CA VAL A 57 -0.14 -0.34 42.46
C VAL A 57 -0.04 -0.54 43.96
N GLN A 58 -1.08 -1.09 44.57
CA GLN A 58 -1.09 -1.38 46.01
C GLN A 58 -1.29 -2.88 46.22
N ASN A 59 -0.38 -3.52 46.95
CA ASN A 59 -0.41 -4.97 47.20
C ASN A 59 -0.43 -5.85 45.93
N GLY A 60 0.15 -5.37 44.83
CA GLY A 60 0.13 -6.08 43.54
C GLY A 60 -1.16 -5.91 42.74
N GLU A 61 -2.10 -5.09 43.22
CA GLU A 61 -3.33 -4.75 42.50
C GLU A 61 -3.23 -3.38 41.85
N LEU A 62 -3.66 -3.29 40.58
CA LEU A 62 -3.73 -2.06 39.82
C LEU A 62 -4.98 -1.26 40.21
N LYS A 63 -4.81 -0.10 40.84
CA LYS A 63 -5.90 0.84 41.13
C LYS A 63 -6.06 1.85 39.99
N LEU A 64 -6.83 1.47 38.98
CA LEU A 64 -7.38 2.44 38.03
C LEU A 64 -8.62 3.10 38.62
N SER A 65 -8.57 4.42 38.73
CA SER A 65 -9.71 5.26 39.10
C SER A 65 -10.05 6.22 37.95
N LEU A 66 -11.32 6.59 37.79
CA LEU A 66 -11.80 7.36 36.62
C LEU A 66 -11.08 8.72 36.48
N ASP A 67 -10.68 9.32 37.59
CA ASP A 67 -9.88 10.55 37.69
C ASP A 67 -8.46 10.42 37.14
N ARG A 68 -7.95 9.20 36.93
CA ARG A 68 -6.63 8.93 36.35
C ARG A 68 -6.68 8.44 34.90
N LEU A 69 -7.87 8.37 34.29
CA LEU A 69 -8.04 7.90 32.91
C LEU A 69 -7.25 8.74 31.90
N ASP A 70 -7.21 10.07 32.07
CA ASP A 70 -6.47 10.96 31.18
C ASP A 70 -4.95 10.74 31.25
N GLU A 71 -4.42 10.46 32.44
CA GLU A 71 -3.00 10.14 32.64
C GLU A 71 -2.69 8.75 32.09
N PHE A 72 -3.55 7.77 32.34
CA PHE A 72 -3.42 6.42 31.81
C PHE A 72 -3.47 6.41 30.28
N GLN A 73 -4.38 7.17 29.66
CA GLN A 73 -4.50 7.28 28.20
C GLN A 73 -3.23 7.88 27.56
N LYS A 74 -2.57 8.83 28.22
CA LYS A 74 -1.27 9.38 27.78
C LYS A 74 -0.10 8.41 27.99
N PHE A 75 -0.25 7.46 28.90
CA PHE A 75 0.77 6.48 29.25
C PHE A 75 0.71 5.22 28.38
N ILE A 76 -0.48 4.77 27.97
CA ILE A 76 -0.65 3.57 27.14
C ILE A 76 0.31 3.50 25.94
N PRO A 77 0.53 4.59 25.17
CA PRO A 77 1.43 4.57 24.02
C PRO A 77 2.91 4.39 24.37
N LYS A 78 3.30 4.68 25.62
CA LYS A 78 4.69 4.57 26.13
C LYS A 78 5.00 3.20 26.71
N LEU A 79 3.98 2.36 26.85
CA LEU A 79 4.16 1.02 27.35
C LEU A 79 4.97 0.21 26.36
N PRO A 80 5.95 -0.58 26.82
CA PRO A 80 6.71 -1.52 25.99
C PRO A 80 5.84 -2.76 25.68
N ILE A 81 4.56 -2.57 25.34
CA ILE A 81 3.69 -3.63 24.86
C ILE A 81 4.09 -3.85 23.40
N ALA A 82 4.84 -4.94 23.20
CA ALA A 82 5.12 -5.67 21.96
C ALA A 82 5.40 -4.81 20.72
N ASP A 83 6.57 -4.99 20.09
CA ASP A 83 6.89 -4.39 18.79
C ASP A 83 5.71 -4.56 17.81
N LYS A 84 4.98 -3.47 17.58
CA LYS A 84 3.82 -3.47 16.69
C LYS A 84 4.34 -3.52 15.27
N HIS A 85 4.03 -4.62 14.60
CA HIS A 85 4.23 -4.75 13.18
C HIS A 85 2.90 -4.50 12.47
N TRP A 86 2.98 -3.99 11.25
CA TRP A 86 1.82 -3.74 10.40
C TRP A 86 1.92 -4.62 9.18
N LEU A 87 0.84 -5.32 8.84
CA LEU A 87 0.73 -5.90 7.52
C LEU A 87 0.65 -4.77 6.49
N ILE A 88 1.41 -4.90 5.40
CA ILE A 88 1.50 -3.84 4.41
C ILE A 88 0.18 -3.66 3.64
N PRO A 89 -0.36 -2.44 3.51
CA PRO A 89 -1.54 -2.16 2.67
C PRO A 89 -1.20 -2.07 1.17
N THR A 90 0.10 -2.01 0.87
CA THR A 90 0.70 -1.94 -0.46
C THR A 90 2.23 -2.13 -0.34
N ALA A 91 2.87 -2.70 -1.35
CA ALA A 91 4.33 -2.75 -1.43
C ALA A 91 4.99 -1.36 -1.54
N GLU A 92 4.24 -0.31 -1.86
CA GLU A 92 4.73 1.08 -1.77
C GLU A 92 5.39 1.35 -0.42
N VAL A 93 4.80 0.83 0.67
CA VAL A 93 5.31 1.03 2.03
C VAL A 93 6.75 0.52 2.12
N PRO A 94 7.04 -0.79 2.05
CA PRO A 94 8.42 -1.26 2.20
C PRO A 94 9.34 -0.77 1.08
N LEU A 95 8.89 -0.67 -0.17
CA LEU A 95 9.76 -0.30 -1.29
C LEU A 95 10.24 1.15 -1.22
N THR A 96 9.35 2.10 -0.96
CA THR A 96 9.73 3.52 -0.85
C THR A 96 10.64 3.74 0.36
N ASN A 97 10.46 2.94 1.40
CA ASN A 97 11.24 3.00 2.63
C ASN A 97 12.65 2.40 2.52
N LEU A 98 13.01 1.75 1.41
CA LEU A 98 14.39 1.28 1.18
C LEU A 98 15.42 2.41 1.14
N VAL A 99 14.98 3.63 0.83
CA VAL A 99 15.83 4.83 0.77
C VAL A 99 15.71 5.71 2.03
N ARG A 100 15.04 5.24 3.08
CA ARG A 100 14.98 5.95 4.37
C ARG A 100 16.40 6.27 4.87
N GLU A 101 16.57 7.49 5.39
CA GLU A 101 17.79 7.97 6.05
C GLU A 101 19.05 7.84 5.17
N SER A 102 18.85 7.80 3.85
CA SER A 102 19.92 7.66 2.87
C SER A 102 20.21 8.98 2.13
N ILE A 103 21.44 9.10 1.64
CA ILE A 103 21.83 10.13 0.67
C ILE A 103 22.31 9.41 -0.59
N LEU A 104 21.47 9.37 -1.62
CA LEU A 104 21.71 8.69 -2.89
C LEU A 104 22.61 9.53 -3.81
N ASP A 105 23.46 8.88 -4.63
CA ASP A 105 24.11 9.55 -5.76
C ASP A 105 23.07 9.73 -6.89
N GLU A 106 22.96 10.94 -7.43
CA GLU A 106 21.99 11.22 -8.50
C GLU A 106 22.21 10.41 -9.78
N LYS A 107 23.41 9.86 -9.98
CA LYS A 107 23.71 8.92 -11.08
C LYS A 107 22.95 7.60 -10.96
N GLU A 108 22.49 7.25 -9.77
CA GLU A 108 21.70 6.04 -9.51
C GLU A 108 20.19 6.29 -9.72
N LEU A 109 19.80 7.55 -9.99
CA LEU A 109 18.41 7.94 -10.19
C LEU A 109 18.09 8.07 -11.70
N PRO A 110 16.86 7.71 -12.13
CA PRO A 110 15.76 7.21 -11.31
C PRO A 110 15.94 5.75 -10.89
N MET A 111 15.80 5.49 -9.58
CA MET A 111 15.71 4.13 -9.05
C MET A 111 14.28 3.65 -9.23
N ARG A 112 14.09 2.49 -9.86
CA ARG A 112 12.78 1.93 -10.22
C ARG A 112 12.65 0.54 -9.63
N LEU A 113 11.68 0.35 -8.75
CA LEU A 113 11.47 -0.88 -7.98
C LEU A 113 10.08 -1.45 -8.25
N THR A 114 9.96 -2.77 -8.32
CA THR A 114 8.67 -3.45 -8.42
C THR A 114 8.60 -4.65 -7.49
N ALA A 115 7.40 -4.95 -6.98
CA ALA A 115 7.16 -6.14 -6.20
C ALA A 115 5.73 -6.65 -6.42
N LEU A 116 5.59 -7.98 -6.49
CA LEU A 116 4.31 -8.67 -6.39
C LEU A 116 4.11 -9.06 -4.92
N THR A 117 3.09 -8.50 -4.26
CA THR A 117 2.82 -8.79 -2.84
C THR A 117 1.34 -8.97 -2.54
N PRO A 118 0.97 -9.78 -1.54
CA PRO A 118 -0.31 -9.62 -0.89
C PRO A 118 -0.35 -8.28 -0.14
N CYS A 119 -1.48 -7.59 -0.27
CA CYS A 119 -1.78 -6.30 0.34
C CYS A 119 -2.96 -6.47 1.29
N PHE A 120 -2.89 -5.84 2.47
CA PHE A 120 -3.84 -6.03 3.55
C PHE A 120 -4.49 -4.71 3.96
N ARG A 121 -5.82 -4.61 3.85
CA ARG A 121 -6.57 -3.38 4.20
C ARG A 121 -7.78 -3.72 5.05
N ALA A 122 -7.99 -2.99 6.14
CA ALA A 122 -9.16 -3.21 6.98
C ALA A 122 -10.46 -2.74 6.30
N GLU A 123 -10.36 -1.90 5.25
CA GLU A 123 -11.51 -1.39 4.49
C GLU A 123 -12.50 -0.65 5.41
N ALA A 124 -11.95 0.09 6.38
CA ALA A 124 -12.71 0.82 7.38
C ALA A 124 -13.60 1.87 6.69
N GLY A 125 -14.90 1.86 7.01
CA GLY A 125 -15.89 2.77 6.41
C GLY A 125 -16.49 2.29 5.08
N ALA A 126 -16.15 1.09 4.58
CA ALA A 126 -16.72 0.51 3.35
C ALA A 126 -17.91 -0.43 3.57
N ALA A 127 -18.57 -0.37 4.74
CA ALA A 127 -19.68 -1.27 5.09
C ALA A 127 -20.78 -1.27 4.01
N GLY A 128 -21.12 -2.46 3.51
CA GLY A 128 -22.17 -2.66 2.49
C GLY A 128 -21.77 -2.31 1.06
N ARG A 129 -20.55 -1.84 0.80
CA ARG A 129 -20.04 -1.55 -0.55
C ARG A 129 -19.23 -2.72 -1.09
N ASP A 130 -19.49 -3.11 -2.34
CA ASP A 130 -18.71 -4.14 -3.07
C ASP A 130 -18.55 -5.47 -2.31
N THR A 131 -19.56 -5.87 -1.53
CA THR A 131 -19.51 -7.07 -0.68
C THR A 131 -19.52 -8.38 -1.46
N ARG A 132 -19.95 -8.36 -2.73
CA ARG A 132 -19.95 -9.51 -3.64
C ARG A 132 -18.73 -9.47 -4.57
N GLY A 133 -18.09 -10.62 -4.75
CA GLY A 133 -16.97 -10.78 -5.69
C GLY A 133 -15.62 -10.38 -5.08
N MET A 134 -14.67 -9.97 -5.93
CA MET A 134 -13.27 -9.71 -5.53
C MET A 134 -12.83 -8.24 -5.74
N ILE A 135 -13.78 -7.31 -5.88
CA ILE A 135 -13.46 -5.88 -6.10
C ILE A 135 -12.85 -5.23 -4.85
N ARG A 136 -13.39 -5.57 -3.67
CA ARG A 136 -12.96 -5.08 -2.37
C ARG A 136 -12.80 -6.26 -1.42
N GLN A 137 -11.59 -6.46 -0.92
CA GLN A 137 -11.22 -7.58 -0.06
C GLN A 137 -10.24 -7.10 1.00
N HIS A 138 -10.18 -7.77 2.15
CA HIS A 138 -9.16 -7.48 3.15
C HIS A 138 -7.76 -7.89 2.72
N GLN A 139 -7.66 -8.87 1.83
CA GLN A 139 -6.42 -9.32 1.22
C GLN A 139 -6.58 -9.37 -0.29
N PHE A 140 -5.64 -8.77 -1.02
CA PHE A 140 -5.57 -8.86 -2.47
C PHE A 140 -4.11 -8.79 -2.93
N THR A 141 -3.81 -9.35 -4.10
CA THR A 141 -2.45 -9.31 -4.66
C THR A 141 -2.29 -8.11 -5.59
N LYS A 142 -1.15 -7.43 -5.51
CA LYS A 142 -0.82 -6.27 -6.36
C LYS A 142 0.63 -6.33 -6.84
N VAL A 143 0.84 -6.01 -8.11
CA VAL A 143 2.16 -5.64 -8.64
C VAL A 143 2.32 -4.14 -8.47
N GLU A 144 3.28 -3.72 -7.66
CA GLU A 144 3.56 -2.31 -7.40
C GLU A 144 4.72 -1.80 -8.22
N LEU A 145 4.64 -0.55 -8.63
CA LEU A 145 5.71 0.23 -9.26
C LEU A 145 6.07 1.37 -8.30
N VAL A 146 7.34 1.46 -7.90
CA VAL A 146 7.86 2.58 -7.11
C VAL A 146 9.03 3.20 -7.86
N SER A 147 9.08 4.53 -7.93
CA SER A 147 10.22 5.26 -8.46
C SER A 147 10.71 6.30 -7.47
N ILE A 148 12.03 6.36 -7.30
CA ILE A 148 12.73 7.43 -6.59
C ILE A 148 13.47 8.24 -7.64
N THR A 149 13.26 9.55 -7.66
CA THR A 149 13.80 10.43 -8.71
C THR A 149 14.44 11.68 -8.12
N THR A 150 15.20 12.39 -8.94
CA THR A 150 15.45 13.80 -8.68
C THR A 150 14.14 14.60 -8.79
N PRO A 151 14.03 15.78 -8.16
CA PRO A 151 12.86 16.64 -8.29
C PRO A 151 12.52 16.98 -9.74
N GLU A 152 13.55 17.23 -10.55
CA GLU A 152 13.43 17.68 -11.95
C GLU A 152 12.77 16.61 -12.85
N GLU A 153 13.10 15.33 -12.64
CA GLU A 153 12.61 14.23 -13.49
C GLU A 153 11.28 13.63 -13.01
N SER A 154 10.79 14.02 -11.83
CA SER A 154 9.60 13.40 -11.23
C SER A 154 8.35 13.46 -12.12
N LYS A 155 8.13 14.57 -12.83
CA LYS A 155 6.98 14.70 -13.76
C LYS A 155 7.11 13.77 -14.96
N ASN A 156 8.30 13.68 -15.55
CA ASN A 156 8.56 12.79 -16.68
C ASN A 156 8.40 11.32 -16.26
N GLU A 157 8.89 10.98 -15.07
CA GLU A 157 8.75 9.64 -14.52
C GLU A 157 7.30 9.29 -14.20
N HIS A 158 6.46 10.26 -13.80
CA HIS A 158 5.03 10.05 -13.56
C HIS A 158 4.30 9.63 -14.84
N GLU A 159 4.52 10.34 -15.94
CA GLU A 159 3.94 10.01 -17.26
C GLU A 159 4.46 8.65 -17.78
N ARG A 160 5.75 8.35 -17.54
CA ARG A 160 6.33 7.04 -17.87
C ARG A 160 5.71 5.92 -17.05
N MET A 161 5.50 6.13 -15.75
CA MET A 161 4.90 5.15 -14.84
C MET A 161 3.44 4.87 -15.23
N LEU A 162 2.67 5.90 -15.55
CA LEU A 162 1.32 5.77 -16.10
C LEU A 162 1.34 4.90 -17.37
N SER A 163 2.23 5.21 -18.31
CA SER A 163 2.37 4.45 -19.56
C SER A 163 2.70 2.97 -19.31
N CYS A 164 3.52 2.67 -18.29
CA CYS A 164 3.81 1.28 -17.90
C CYS A 164 2.60 0.54 -17.34
N ALA A 165 1.77 1.20 -16.54
CA ALA A 165 0.53 0.60 -16.01
C ALA A 165 -0.50 0.39 -17.13
N GLU A 166 -0.65 1.35 -18.04
CA GLU A 166 -1.51 1.24 -19.22
C GLU A 166 -1.09 0.09 -20.15
N GLU A 167 0.22 -0.13 -20.33
CA GLU A 167 0.75 -1.17 -21.21
C GLU A 167 0.27 -2.58 -20.81
N VAL A 168 0.06 -2.83 -19.52
CA VAL A 168 -0.51 -4.09 -19.03
C VAL A 168 -1.93 -4.28 -19.57
N LEU A 169 -2.76 -3.25 -19.52
CA LEU A 169 -4.14 -3.30 -20.01
C LEU A 169 -4.20 -3.38 -21.54
N LYS A 170 -3.34 -2.65 -22.25
CA LYS A 170 -3.21 -2.73 -23.72
C LYS A 170 -2.85 -4.14 -24.18
N LYS A 171 -1.89 -4.79 -23.52
CA LYS A 171 -1.50 -6.17 -23.83
C LYS A 171 -2.60 -7.19 -23.54
N LEU A 172 -3.37 -6.95 -22.50
CA LEU A 172 -4.56 -7.74 -22.17
C LEU A 172 -5.78 -7.39 -23.03
N ASP A 173 -5.66 -6.45 -23.97
CA ASP A 173 -6.76 -5.93 -24.80
C ASP A 173 -8.01 -5.55 -23.99
N LEU A 174 -7.78 -4.92 -22.82
CA LEU A 174 -8.84 -4.44 -21.95
C LEU A 174 -9.15 -2.98 -22.25
N HIS A 175 -10.42 -2.64 -22.41
CA HIS A 175 -10.84 -1.26 -22.59
C HIS A 175 -10.72 -0.49 -21.26
N TYR A 176 -10.13 0.70 -21.29
CA TYR A 176 -9.91 1.50 -20.08
C TYR A 176 -9.94 3.00 -20.40
N ARG A 177 -10.03 3.82 -19.35
CA ARG A 177 -9.84 5.28 -19.40
C ARG A 177 -8.84 5.72 -18.33
N VAL A 178 -8.18 6.84 -18.58
CA VAL A 178 -7.29 7.49 -17.61
C VAL A 178 -7.97 8.76 -17.10
N MET A 179 -8.09 8.87 -15.77
CA MET A 179 -8.69 9.98 -15.07
C MET A 179 -7.62 10.74 -14.30
N THR A 180 -7.53 12.05 -14.48
CA THR A 180 -6.77 12.89 -13.56
C THR A 180 -7.68 13.23 -12.37
N LEU A 181 -7.26 12.88 -11.16
CA LEU A 181 -8.09 13.12 -9.97
C LEU A 181 -8.22 14.62 -9.68
N CYS A 182 -9.40 15.01 -9.22
CA CYS A 182 -9.62 16.36 -8.70
C CYS A 182 -8.96 16.49 -7.32
N THR A 183 -8.71 17.73 -6.88
CA THR A 183 -7.95 17.97 -5.64
C THR A 183 -8.58 17.39 -4.39
N GLY A 184 -9.92 17.28 -4.34
CA GLY A 184 -10.65 16.72 -3.21
C GLY A 184 -10.63 15.20 -3.12
N ASP A 185 -10.23 14.51 -4.20
CA ASP A 185 -10.23 13.05 -4.31
C ASP A 185 -8.81 12.46 -4.30
N MET A 186 -7.78 13.32 -4.22
CA MET A 186 -6.39 12.89 -4.19
C MET A 186 -6.01 12.25 -2.85
N GLY A 187 -5.14 11.23 -2.93
CA GLY A 187 -4.53 10.59 -1.76
C GLY A 187 -3.67 11.56 -0.95
N PHE A 188 -3.58 11.33 0.36
CA PHE A 188 -3.02 12.26 1.34
C PHE A 188 -1.58 12.72 1.07
N ALA A 189 -0.74 11.87 0.48
CA ALA A 189 0.65 12.19 0.17
C ALA A 189 0.87 12.70 -1.27
N SER A 190 -0.15 12.64 -2.14
CA SER A 190 0.00 12.88 -3.57
C SER A 190 -0.09 14.36 -3.92
N GLN A 191 0.78 14.81 -4.84
CA GLN A 191 0.70 16.13 -5.49
C GLN A 191 -0.16 16.06 -6.75
N LYS A 192 -0.18 14.90 -7.42
CA LYS A 192 -1.03 14.59 -8.58
C LYS A 192 -1.19 13.08 -8.69
N THR A 193 -2.39 12.64 -9.05
CA THR A 193 -2.73 11.23 -9.27
C THR A 193 -3.47 11.04 -10.59
N TYR A 194 -3.10 9.97 -11.29
CA TYR A 194 -3.86 9.41 -12.39
C TYR A 194 -4.47 8.08 -11.95
N ASP A 195 -5.78 7.95 -12.09
CA ASP A 195 -6.45 6.66 -11.96
C ASP A 195 -6.65 6.06 -13.34
N ILE A 196 -6.34 4.78 -13.48
CA ILE A 196 -6.73 3.99 -14.63
C ILE A 196 -7.97 3.19 -14.22
N GLU A 197 -9.05 3.36 -14.96
CA GLU A 197 -10.28 2.64 -14.74
C GLU A 197 -10.54 1.71 -15.92
N VAL A 198 -10.69 0.42 -15.64
CA VAL A 198 -10.96 -0.60 -16.65
C VAL A 198 -12.47 -0.84 -16.76
N TRP A 199 -12.93 -1.07 -17.99
CA TRP A 199 -14.32 -1.44 -18.25
C TRP A 199 -14.62 -2.84 -17.70
N MET A 200 -15.72 -2.98 -16.97
CA MET A 200 -16.20 -4.23 -16.40
C MET A 200 -17.70 -4.40 -16.71
N PRO A 201 -18.08 -5.24 -17.68
CA PRO A 201 -19.47 -5.33 -18.17
C PRO A 201 -20.45 -5.94 -17.15
N GLY A 202 -19.97 -6.72 -16.18
CA GLY A 202 -20.78 -7.31 -15.11
C GLY A 202 -21.01 -6.37 -13.91
N GLN A 203 -20.41 -5.18 -13.92
CA GLN A 203 -20.51 -4.21 -12.84
C GLN A 203 -21.62 -3.19 -13.11
N GLY A 204 -22.79 -3.38 -12.50
CA GLY A 204 -23.95 -2.50 -12.68
C GLY A 204 -24.74 -2.79 -13.97
N GLU A 205 -25.86 -2.08 -14.16
CA GLU A 205 -26.66 -2.20 -15.38
C GLU A 205 -25.93 -1.55 -16.55
N GLY A 206 -25.60 -2.33 -17.58
CA GLY A 206 -24.89 -1.85 -18.77
C GLY A 206 -23.36 -1.77 -18.65
N GLY A 207 -22.79 -2.22 -17.53
CA GLY A 207 -21.34 -2.20 -17.25
C GLY A 207 -20.82 -0.86 -16.71
N MET A 208 -19.61 -0.90 -16.14
CA MET A 208 -19.03 0.27 -15.47
C MET A 208 -17.49 0.28 -15.57
N TYR A 209 -16.91 1.48 -15.61
CA TYR A 209 -15.47 1.66 -15.37
C TYR A 209 -15.17 1.55 -13.87
N ARG A 210 -14.21 0.68 -13.52
CA ARG A 210 -13.74 0.50 -12.14
C ARG A 210 -12.23 0.72 -12.08
N GLU A 211 -11.78 1.45 -11.08
CA GLU A 211 -10.36 1.69 -10.82
C GLU A 211 -9.58 0.35 -10.75
N ILE A 212 -8.50 0.24 -11.51
CA ILE A 212 -7.58 -0.91 -11.52
C ILE A 212 -6.14 -0.52 -11.17
N SER A 213 -5.83 0.78 -11.30
CA SER A 213 -4.55 1.36 -10.93
C SER A 213 -4.72 2.81 -10.51
N SER A 214 -3.90 3.23 -9.56
CA SER A 214 -3.66 4.63 -9.19
C SER A 214 -2.16 4.86 -9.28
N CYS A 215 -1.75 5.88 -10.05
CA CYS A 215 -0.37 6.32 -10.23
C CYS A 215 -0.20 7.74 -9.69
N SER A 216 0.65 7.92 -8.68
CA SER A 216 0.83 9.17 -7.95
C SER A 216 2.28 9.64 -7.95
N VAL A 217 2.44 10.96 -8.08
CA VAL A 217 3.68 11.66 -7.70
C VAL A 217 3.47 12.32 -6.34
N CYS A 218 4.30 11.95 -5.36
CA CYS A 218 4.23 12.48 -3.98
C CYS A 218 5.20 13.64 -3.74
N GLY A 219 6.03 13.97 -4.72
CA GLY A 219 7.11 14.94 -4.56
C GLY A 219 8.03 14.56 -3.41
N ASP A 220 8.43 15.55 -2.61
CA ASP A 220 9.30 15.36 -1.44
C ASP A 220 8.53 15.01 -0.14
N PHE A 221 7.20 14.82 -0.19
CA PHE A 221 6.38 14.62 1.01
C PHE A 221 6.83 13.41 1.84
N GLN A 222 6.95 12.25 1.20
CA GLN A 222 7.41 11.02 1.84
C GLN A 222 8.92 11.10 2.12
N ALA A 223 9.70 11.67 1.20
CA ALA A 223 11.15 11.84 1.36
C ALA A 223 11.51 12.63 2.63
N ARG A 224 10.77 13.70 2.95
CA ARG A 224 10.93 14.47 4.19
C ARG A 224 10.64 13.67 5.44
N ARG A 225 9.63 12.79 5.41
CA ARG A 225 9.26 11.91 6.54
C ARG A 225 10.29 10.81 6.77
N MET A 226 10.96 10.37 5.71
CA MET A 226 11.96 9.31 5.74
C MET A 226 13.40 9.83 5.83
N ASP A 227 13.61 11.14 5.83
CA ASP A 227 14.92 11.78 5.63
C ASP A 227 15.72 11.27 4.40
N ALA A 228 15.04 10.97 3.30
CA ALA A 228 15.63 10.44 2.08
C ALA A 228 16.10 11.57 1.14
N ARG A 229 17.39 11.62 0.83
CA ARG A 229 18.01 12.70 0.05
C ARG A 229 18.81 12.16 -1.12
N SER A 230 19.10 13.01 -2.10
CA SER A 230 20.11 12.79 -3.13
C SER A 230 21.19 13.86 -3.05
N ARG A 231 22.35 13.56 -3.62
CA ARG A 231 23.45 14.53 -3.80
C ARG A 231 23.91 14.52 -5.24
N GLY A 232 23.82 15.68 -5.87
CA GLY A 232 24.32 15.92 -7.21
C GLY A 232 25.77 16.42 -7.24
N PRO A 233 26.26 16.82 -8.43
CA PRO A 233 27.61 17.35 -8.61
C PRO A 233 27.90 18.63 -7.80
N ASP A 234 26.87 19.38 -7.40
CA ASP A 234 26.98 20.58 -6.57
C ASP A 234 27.25 20.27 -5.10
N GLY A 235 27.20 19.00 -4.70
CA GLY A 235 27.46 18.51 -3.36
C GLY A 235 26.37 18.81 -2.34
N LYS A 236 25.29 19.50 -2.73
CA LYS A 236 24.22 19.91 -1.81
C LYS A 236 23.17 18.81 -1.71
N PRO A 237 22.87 18.31 -0.49
CA PRO A 237 21.83 17.31 -0.34
C PRO A 237 20.45 17.95 -0.57
N ARG A 238 19.62 17.31 -1.39
CA ARG A 238 18.22 17.68 -1.63
C ARG A 238 17.30 16.49 -1.44
N PHE A 239 16.05 16.71 -1.01
CA PHE A 239 15.10 15.60 -0.88
C PHE A 239 14.79 15.02 -2.26
N VAL A 240 14.74 13.69 -2.35
CA VAL A 240 14.28 13.00 -3.55
C VAL A 240 12.79 13.21 -3.75
N HIS A 241 12.32 12.97 -4.98
CA HIS A 241 10.89 12.78 -5.23
C HIS A 241 10.54 11.30 -5.24
N THR A 242 9.35 11.00 -4.74
CA THR A 242 8.80 9.64 -4.63
C THR A 242 7.55 9.51 -5.48
N LEU A 243 7.43 8.38 -6.17
CA LEU A 243 6.30 8.04 -7.01
C LEU A 243 5.91 6.59 -6.78
N ASN A 244 4.62 6.30 -6.86
CA ASN A 244 4.08 4.96 -6.78
C ASN A 244 2.93 4.76 -7.77
N GLY A 245 2.74 3.52 -8.21
CA GLY A 245 1.74 3.17 -9.20
C GLY A 245 1.40 1.70 -9.16
N SER A 246 0.15 1.33 -9.43
CA SER A 246 -0.23 -0.08 -9.53
C SER A 246 -0.02 -0.58 -10.97
N GLY A 247 0.64 -1.73 -11.14
CA GLY A 247 0.90 -2.31 -12.47
C GLY A 247 0.51 -3.78 -12.60
N THR A 248 -0.55 -4.31 -12.00
CA THR A 248 -1.83 -3.72 -11.56
C THR A 248 -2.34 -4.39 -10.28
N ALA A 249 -3.53 -4.01 -9.79
CA ALA A 249 -4.25 -4.81 -8.79
C ALA A 249 -4.75 -6.13 -9.43
N VAL A 250 -4.08 -7.24 -9.13
CA VAL A 250 -4.24 -8.53 -9.84
C VAL A 250 -5.66 -9.08 -9.74
N GLY A 251 -6.29 -8.97 -8.56
CA GLY A 251 -7.67 -9.44 -8.37
C GLY A 251 -8.69 -8.67 -9.23
N ARG A 252 -8.52 -7.35 -9.37
CA ARG A 252 -9.39 -6.53 -10.24
C ARG A 252 -9.09 -6.79 -11.72
N ALA A 253 -7.84 -6.98 -12.08
CA ALA A 253 -7.45 -7.39 -13.45
C ALA A 253 -8.07 -8.73 -13.84
N LEU A 254 -8.10 -9.70 -12.92
CA LEU A 254 -8.75 -10.99 -13.13
C LEU A 254 -10.24 -10.82 -13.42
N ILE A 255 -10.96 -9.99 -12.65
CA ILE A 255 -12.38 -9.70 -12.91
C ILE A 255 -12.56 -9.12 -14.32
N ALA A 256 -11.78 -8.10 -14.69
CA ALA A 256 -11.88 -7.48 -16.00
C ALA A 256 -11.64 -8.48 -17.14
N VAL A 257 -10.63 -9.34 -17.02
CA VAL A 257 -10.38 -10.43 -17.97
C VAL A 257 -11.56 -11.40 -18.02
N MET A 258 -12.01 -11.92 -16.88
CA MET A 258 -13.11 -12.89 -16.84
C MET A 258 -14.40 -12.34 -17.46
N GLU A 259 -14.78 -11.11 -17.11
CA GLU A 259 -16.01 -10.50 -17.61
C GLU A 259 -15.92 -10.11 -19.10
N THR A 260 -14.73 -9.76 -19.59
CA THR A 260 -14.52 -9.35 -20.99
C THR A 260 -14.41 -10.56 -21.93
N TYR A 261 -13.76 -11.64 -21.47
CA TYR A 261 -13.46 -12.82 -22.28
C TYR A 261 -14.44 -14.00 -22.10
N GLN A 262 -15.52 -13.80 -21.35
CA GLN A 262 -16.58 -14.82 -21.18
C GLN A 262 -17.25 -15.17 -22.52
N GLN A 263 -17.66 -16.41 -22.65
CA GLN A 263 -18.39 -16.96 -23.79
C GLN A 263 -19.83 -17.32 -23.37
N GLU A 264 -20.72 -17.54 -24.34
CA GLU A 264 -22.13 -17.90 -24.10
C GLU A 264 -22.28 -19.21 -23.29
N ASP A 265 -21.35 -20.14 -23.46
CA ASP A 265 -21.32 -21.42 -22.73
C ASP A 265 -20.73 -21.32 -21.31
N GLY A 266 -20.35 -20.12 -20.88
CA GLY A 266 -19.73 -19.85 -19.57
C GLY A 266 -18.23 -20.14 -19.51
N SER A 267 -17.60 -20.55 -20.61
CA SER A 267 -16.14 -20.63 -20.71
C SER A 267 -15.51 -19.24 -20.81
N ILE A 268 -14.21 -19.14 -20.52
CA ILE A 268 -13.45 -17.90 -20.56
C ILE A 268 -12.26 -18.10 -21.48
N VAL A 269 -12.19 -17.30 -22.55
CA VAL A 269 -11.03 -17.29 -23.44
C VAL A 269 -9.83 -16.71 -22.71
N VAL A 270 -8.68 -17.36 -22.81
CA VAL A 270 -7.42 -16.87 -22.22
C VAL A 270 -6.80 -15.84 -23.17
N PRO A 271 -6.60 -14.58 -22.74
CA PRO A 271 -5.91 -13.56 -23.54
C PRO A 271 -4.59 -14.08 -24.09
N ASP A 272 -4.28 -13.80 -25.36
CA ASP A 272 -3.10 -14.34 -26.05
C ASP A 272 -1.80 -14.12 -25.28
N VAL A 273 -1.66 -12.96 -24.64
CA VAL A 273 -0.46 -12.60 -23.85
C VAL A 273 -0.30 -13.44 -22.58
N LEU A 274 -1.37 -14.08 -22.08
CA LEU A 274 -1.34 -14.95 -20.91
C LEU A 274 -1.11 -16.43 -21.25
N GLN A 275 -1.40 -16.86 -22.48
CA GLN A 275 -1.29 -18.26 -22.89
C GLN A 275 0.10 -18.87 -22.63
N PRO A 276 1.24 -18.18 -22.89
CA PRO A 276 2.57 -18.73 -22.56
C PRO A 276 2.79 -18.98 -21.07
N TYR A 277 2.13 -18.21 -20.19
CA TYR A 277 2.18 -18.38 -18.74
C TYR A 277 1.24 -19.48 -18.22
N MET A 278 0.34 -19.98 -19.08
CA MET A 278 -0.64 -21.00 -18.78
C MET A 278 -0.41 -22.30 -19.58
N GLY A 279 0.83 -22.56 -20.02
CA GLY A 279 1.17 -23.77 -20.78
C GLY A 279 0.49 -23.87 -22.15
N GLY A 280 0.12 -22.73 -22.75
CA GLY A 280 -0.59 -22.66 -24.02
C GLY A 280 -2.11 -22.88 -23.92
N LEU A 281 -2.67 -22.91 -22.70
CA LEU A 281 -4.10 -23.03 -22.49
C LEU A 281 -4.84 -21.85 -23.16
N LYS A 282 -5.86 -22.16 -23.97
CA LYS A 282 -6.64 -21.16 -24.73
C LYS A 282 -7.99 -20.80 -24.11
N VAL A 283 -8.57 -21.72 -23.34
CA VAL A 283 -9.91 -21.57 -22.76
C VAL A 283 -9.93 -22.22 -21.38
N ILE A 284 -10.60 -21.57 -20.44
CA ILE A 284 -10.97 -22.12 -19.13
C ILE A 284 -12.47 -22.44 -19.21
N ALA A 285 -12.84 -23.71 -19.02
CA ALA A 285 -14.23 -24.17 -19.03
C ALA A 285 -14.52 -24.99 -17.79
N LYS A 286 -15.79 -25.09 -17.42
CA LYS A 286 -16.25 -25.99 -16.36
C LYS A 286 -16.09 -27.44 -16.85
N GLU A 287 -15.59 -28.32 -15.99
CA GLU A 287 -15.60 -29.77 -16.23
C GLU A 287 -17.03 -30.33 -16.39
#